data_AF-F9WSP5-F1
#
_entry.id   AF-F9WSP5-F1
#
_cell.length_a   1.000
_cell.length_b   1.000
_cell.length_c   1.000
_cell.angle_alpha   90.00
_cell.angle_beta   90.00
_cell.angle_gamma   90.00
#
_symmetry.space_group_name_H-M   'P 1'
#
loop_
_entity.id
_entity.type
_entity.pdbx_description
1 polymer ?
#
loop_
_entity_poly.entity_id
_entity_poly.type
_entity_poly.pdbx_seq_one_letter_code
_entity_poly.pdbx_strand_id
1 'polypeptide(L)'
;MGGEKTAAVPIGYARAFDSVDHGCIVEELLSFGVEKHLVAWIAGFLQECTAEVRVNSMLSEDVSLTCGVPQGSVLGPLLFIVAVDSLSKRLNCIPVLQHGFFADDLTIVCTSADLSEIQQTIQQGLDCITNWSAEYYMEVSAEKTEYTLFGAREMNLLSLKVVETALKEERTPKLLGLTMQPHKGLSKHVVCVKAAANTRLLQLRAVAPPERDQEREKLRAFCLALVQANMCYGVASWWFDTSLSDRERLERVQAQAAHIVAGIPKAANREDALREARLKPPNEVAHRRALEYYLQLKAKGPVHAKVADSIFPPEPPIHVRLAKVQRLYSTIDSPEKPHEATALQWARCVHFNATMPGALKAGAPE
;
A
#
# COMPACT_ATOMS: atom_id res chain seq x y z
N MET A 1 -20.74 26.08 -13.61
CA MET A 1 -21.19 24.67 -13.57
C MET A 1 -20.25 23.93 -12.63
N GLY A 2 -20.61 23.88 -11.35
CA GLY A 2 -19.76 23.32 -10.29
C GLY A 2 -19.96 21.82 -10.18
N GLY A 3 -19.01 21.03 -10.69
CA GLY A 3 -18.91 19.62 -10.32
C GLY A 3 -18.43 19.47 -8.88
N GLU A 4 -18.65 18.28 -8.32
CA GLU A 4 -18.07 17.86 -7.05
C GLU A 4 -16.55 18.01 -7.09
N LYS A 5 -15.99 18.51 -5.98
CA LYS A 5 -14.56 18.65 -5.74
C LYS A 5 -14.22 17.82 -4.52
N THR A 6 -12.98 17.35 -4.47
CA THR A 6 -12.49 16.54 -3.36
C THR A 6 -11.25 17.20 -2.80
N ALA A 7 -11.23 17.55 -1.53
CA ALA A 7 -10.00 17.89 -0.83
C ALA A 7 -9.45 16.64 -0.15
N ALA A 8 -8.15 16.41 -0.28
CA ALA A 8 -7.43 15.41 0.50
C ALA A 8 -6.28 16.09 1.25
N VAL A 9 -6.09 15.71 2.51
CA VAL A 9 -5.01 16.21 3.36
C VAL A 9 -4.28 15.02 3.97
N PRO A 10 -3.14 14.60 3.38
CA PRO A 10 -2.19 13.73 4.07
C PRO A 10 -1.58 14.47 5.27
N ILE A 11 -1.64 13.83 6.42
CA ILE A 11 -1.15 14.35 7.69
C ILE A 11 0.27 13.84 7.90
N GLY A 12 1.21 14.77 8.10
CA GLY A 12 2.59 14.43 8.37
C GLY A 12 2.87 14.42 9.87
N TYR A 13 3.23 13.28 10.44
CA TYR A 13 3.79 13.22 11.80
C TYR A 13 5.32 13.36 11.78
N ALA A 14 5.89 13.95 12.83
CA ALA A 14 7.35 14.10 12.93
C ALA A 14 8.04 12.74 13.14
N ARG A 15 7.55 11.95 14.12
CA ARG A 15 8.08 10.64 14.54
C ARG A 15 6.98 9.76 15.16
N ALA A 16 5.98 9.35 14.38
CA ALA A 16 4.76 8.73 14.91
C ALA A 16 5.02 7.52 15.83
N PHE A 17 5.79 6.53 15.38
CA PHE A 17 6.08 5.31 16.16
C PHE A 17 6.90 5.56 17.42
N ASP A 18 7.75 6.59 17.42
CA ASP A 18 8.66 6.88 18.54
C ASP A 18 8.00 7.80 19.58
N SER A 19 6.81 8.33 19.31
CA SER A 19 6.16 9.36 20.15
C SER A 19 4.91 8.88 20.87
N VAL A 20 4.33 7.73 20.51
CA VAL A 20 3.10 7.25 21.15
C VAL A 20 3.33 6.98 22.64
N ASP A 21 2.53 7.61 23.50
CA ASP A 21 2.61 7.40 24.95
C ASP A 21 2.19 5.98 25.37
N HIS A 22 2.95 5.38 26.29
CA HIS A 22 2.69 4.02 26.78
C HIS A 22 1.39 3.93 27.60
N GLY A 23 1.09 4.98 28.37
CA GLY A 23 -0.15 5.08 29.14
C GLY A 23 -1.37 5.11 28.23
N CYS A 24 -1.34 5.92 27.17
CA CYS A 24 -2.40 5.95 26.16
C CYS A 24 -2.63 4.57 25.51
N ILE A 25 -1.56 3.82 25.18
CA ILE A 25 -1.71 2.45 24.65
C ILE A 25 -2.39 1.53 25.67
N VAL A 26 -1.98 1.60 26.94
CA VAL A 26 -2.55 0.79 28.02
C VAL A 26 -4.03 1.11 28.24
N GLU A 27 -4.40 2.40 28.24
CA GLU A 27 -5.79 2.84 28.36
C GLU A 27 -6.65 2.33 27.20
N GLU A 28 -6.15 2.41 25.96
CA GLU A 28 -6.86 1.88 24.80
C GLU A 28 -7.00 0.37 24.88
N LEU A 29 -5.96 -0.39 25.24
CA LEU A 29 -6.08 -1.85 25.43
C LEU A 29 -7.17 -2.23 26.44
N LEU A 30 -7.28 -1.47 27.54
CA LEU A 30 -8.35 -1.66 28.52
C LEU A 30 -9.72 -1.29 27.92
N SER A 31 -9.80 -0.24 27.10
CA SER A 31 -11.01 0.19 26.38
C SER A 31 -11.52 -0.89 25.41
N PHE A 32 -10.60 -1.63 24.77
CA PHE A 32 -10.90 -2.79 23.92
C PHE A 32 -11.34 -4.04 24.70
N GLY A 33 -11.27 -4.02 26.03
CA GLY A 33 -11.63 -5.16 26.88
C GLY A 33 -10.55 -6.25 26.94
N VAL A 34 -9.29 -5.91 26.65
CA VAL A 34 -8.17 -6.85 26.80
C VAL A 34 -8.00 -7.20 28.28
N GLU A 35 -7.74 -8.48 28.57
CA GLU A 35 -7.63 -8.97 29.94
C GLU A 35 -6.47 -8.29 30.67
N LYS A 36 -6.71 -7.85 31.91
CA LYS A 36 -5.77 -7.02 32.70
C LYS A 36 -4.37 -7.62 32.83
N HIS A 37 -4.25 -8.95 32.88
CA HIS A 37 -2.95 -9.61 32.98
C HIS A 37 -2.14 -9.51 31.68
N LEU A 38 -2.81 -9.55 30.52
CA LEU A 38 -2.16 -9.31 29.22
C LEU A 38 -1.77 -7.84 29.09
N VAL A 39 -2.64 -6.92 29.53
CA VAL A 39 -2.31 -5.49 29.56
C VAL A 39 -1.09 -5.22 30.43
N ALA A 40 -0.99 -5.83 31.62
CA ALA A 40 0.17 -5.71 32.49
C ALA A 40 1.45 -6.26 31.85
N TRP A 41 1.35 -7.38 31.13
CA TRP A 41 2.48 -7.94 30.39
C TRP A 41 2.94 -7.02 29.24
N ILE A 42 2.00 -6.45 28.48
CA ILE A 42 2.30 -5.47 27.42
C ILE A 42 2.91 -4.19 28.00
N ALA A 43 2.38 -3.70 29.13
CA ALA A 43 2.94 -2.54 29.82
C ALA A 43 4.38 -2.79 30.26
N GLY A 44 4.69 -3.98 30.80
CA GLY A 44 6.06 -4.39 31.11
C GLY A 44 6.95 -4.43 29.87
N PHE A 45 6.45 -4.99 28.76
CA PHE A 45 7.16 -5.00 27.47
C PHE A 45 7.53 -3.59 26.98
N LEU A 46 6.64 -2.60 27.18
CA LEU A 46 6.89 -1.21 26.78
C LEU A 46 7.85 -0.48 27.73
N GLN A 47 7.73 -0.72 29.05
CA GLN A 47 8.52 -0.04 30.09
C GLN A 47 9.97 -0.52 30.18
N GLU A 48 10.25 -1.78 29.86
CA GLU A 48 11.60 -2.37 29.96
C GLU A 48 12.48 -2.09 28.73
N CYS A 49 12.07 -1.18 27.85
CA CYS A 49 12.82 -0.86 26.63
C CYS A 49 13.92 0.18 26.90
N THR A 50 15.18 -0.20 26.71
CA THR A 50 16.32 0.71 26.63
C THR A 50 16.89 0.76 25.22
N ALA A 51 17.62 1.83 24.91
CA ALA A 51 18.34 2.00 23.65
C ALA A 51 19.78 2.47 23.91
N GLU A 52 20.70 1.94 23.11
CA GLU A 52 22.10 2.38 23.03
C GLU A 52 22.46 2.69 21.59
N VAL A 53 23.35 3.66 21.39
CA VAL A 53 23.91 3.98 20.08
C VAL A 53 25.32 3.40 19.98
N ARG A 54 25.54 2.52 19.00
CA ARG A 54 26.88 2.01 18.67
C ARG A 54 27.51 2.81 17.54
N VAL A 55 28.68 3.38 17.78
CA VAL A 55 29.53 3.99 16.75
C VAL A 55 30.86 3.24 16.71
N ASN A 56 31.12 2.53 15.61
CA ASN A 56 32.23 1.57 15.49
C ASN A 56 32.19 0.52 16.60
N SER A 57 33.20 0.52 17.47
CA SER A 57 33.35 -0.40 18.61
C SER A 57 32.95 0.23 19.95
N MET A 58 32.42 1.46 19.97
CA MET A 58 31.99 2.15 21.18
C MET A 58 30.47 2.18 21.28
N LEU A 59 29.95 1.97 22.48
CA LEU A 59 28.54 2.09 22.84
C LEU A 59 28.33 3.36 23.66
N SER A 60 27.19 4.02 23.48
CA SER A 60 26.71 5.04 24.40
C SER A 60 26.29 4.42 25.74
N GLU A 61 25.95 5.27 26.70
CA GLU A 61 25.18 4.83 27.86
C GLU A 61 23.77 4.38 27.43
N ASP A 62 23.19 3.49 28.21
CA ASP A 62 21.80 3.03 28.12
C ASP A 62 20.84 4.21 28.35
N VAL A 63 19.88 4.39 27.44
CA VAL A 63 18.79 5.36 27.59
C VAL A 63 17.48 4.61 27.69
N SER A 64 16.73 4.80 28.78
CA SER A 64 15.37 4.26 28.90
C SER A 64 14.41 4.97 27.96
N LEU A 65 13.60 4.21 27.23
CA LEU A 65 12.57 4.73 26.34
C LEU A 65 11.26 4.88 27.12
N THR A 66 10.80 6.12 27.29
CA THR A 66 9.57 6.43 28.05
C THR A 66 8.33 6.53 27.18
N CYS A 67 8.48 6.45 25.86
CA CYS A 67 7.40 6.50 24.89
C CYS A 67 7.82 5.76 23.60
N GLY A 68 6.86 5.64 22.69
CA GLY A 68 7.01 4.94 21.43
C GLY A 68 6.85 3.43 21.56
N VAL A 69 6.68 2.77 20.42
CA VAL A 69 6.67 1.31 20.33
C VAL A 69 7.97 0.81 19.73
N PRO A 70 8.55 -0.30 20.23
CA PRO A 70 9.84 -0.78 19.74
C PRO A 70 9.79 -1.11 18.24
N GLN A 71 10.54 -0.38 17.44
CA GLN A 71 10.63 -0.63 15.99
C GLN A 71 11.26 -2.00 15.74
N GLY A 72 10.69 -2.76 14.78
CA GLY A 72 11.10 -4.12 14.49
C GLY A 72 10.51 -5.19 15.42
N SER A 73 9.78 -4.79 16.47
CA SER A 73 8.97 -5.75 17.24
C SER A 73 7.73 -6.20 16.48
N VAL A 74 7.27 -7.42 16.75
CA VAL A 74 6.03 -7.97 16.17
C VAL A 74 4.79 -7.22 16.67
N LEU A 75 4.81 -6.79 17.94
CA LEU A 75 3.66 -6.12 18.58
C LEU A 75 3.59 -4.62 18.28
N GLY A 76 4.71 -3.96 17.99
CA GLY A 76 4.75 -2.50 17.81
C GLY A 76 3.70 -1.97 16.82
N PRO A 77 3.59 -2.53 15.59
CA PRO A 77 2.57 -2.11 14.64
C PRO A 77 1.13 -2.30 15.14
N LEU A 78 0.85 -3.38 15.87
CA LEU A 78 -0.48 -3.64 16.44
C LEU A 78 -0.81 -2.64 17.54
N LEU A 79 0.15 -2.37 18.44
CA LEU A 79 -0.03 -1.40 19.52
C LEU A 79 -0.21 0.03 18.99
N PHE A 80 0.48 0.38 17.90
CA PHE A 80 0.27 1.64 17.21
C PHE A 80 -1.16 1.74 16.65
N ILE A 81 -1.66 0.67 16.00
CA ILE A 81 -3.05 0.61 15.50
C ILE A 81 -4.06 0.79 16.64
N VAL A 82 -3.83 0.15 17.78
CA VAL A 82 -4.69 0.29 18.97
C VAL A 82 -4.73 1.75 19.45
N ALA A 83 -3.58 2.42 19.49
CA ALA A 83 -3.52 3.83 19.90
C ALA A 83 -4.31 4.76 18.96
N VAL A 84 -4.13 4.61 17.64
CA VAL A 84 -4.77 5.52 16.65
C VAL A 84 -6.25 5.20 16.39
N ASP A 85 -6.78 4.09 16.89
CA ASP A 85 -8.20 3.75 16.73
C ASP A 85 -9.12 4.79 17.40
N SER A 86 -8.70 5.37 18.53
CA SER A 86 -9.46 6.42 19.20
C SER A 86 -9.57 7.69 18.35
N LEU A 87 -8.52 8.06 17.61
CA LEU A 87 -8.57 9.14 16.61
C LEU A 87 -9.56 8.80 15.50
N SER A 88 -9.52 7.56 14.99
CA SER A 88 -10.45 7.09 13.96
C SER A 88 -11.92 7.24 14.41
N LYS A 89 -12.22 6.86 15.66
CA LYS A 89 -13.56 7.04 16.26
C LYS A 89 -13.97 8.51 16.31
N ARG A 90 -13.08 9.42 16.73
CA ARG A 90 -13.37 10.88 16.78
C ARG A 90 -13.61 11.47 15.38
N LEU A 91 -12.80 11.08 14.39
CA LEU A 91 -12.96 11.53 13.01
C LEU A 91 -14.27 11.05 12.38
N ASN A 92 -14.70 9.82 12.69
CA ASN A 92 -16.01 9.29 12.25
C ASN A 92 -17.22 10.08 12.78
N CYS A 93 -17.05 10.90 13.82
CA CYS A 93 -18.10 11.78 14.33
C CYS A 93 -18.28 13.05 13.50
N ILE A 94 -17.35 13.37 12.60
CA ILE A 94 -17.42 14.54 11.72
C ILE A 94 -18.19 14.14 10.44
N PRO A 95 -19.39 14.68 10.19
CA PRO A 95 -20.18 14.32 9.02
C PRO A 95 -19.43 14.60 7.71
N VAL A 96 -19.64 13.75 6.70
CA VAL A 96 -19.04 13.87 5.34
C VAL A 96 -17.52 13.68 5.29
N LEU A 97 -16.80 13.85 6.40
CA LEU A 97 -15.38 13.56 6.48
C LEU A 97 -15.13 12.06 6.33
N GLN A 98 -14.20 11.73 5.45
CA GLN A 98 -13.66 10.39 5.29
C GLN A 98 -12.20 10.41 5.71
N HIS A 99 -11.69 9.29 6.21
CA HIS A 99 -10.28 9.16 6.55
C HIS A 99 -9.77 7.76 6.30
N GLY A 100 -8.46 7.65 6.12
CA GLY A 100 -7.75 6.39 5.97
C GLY A 100 -6.44 6.43 6.73
N PHE A 101 -6.18 5.36 7.47
CA PHE A 101 -4.90 5.10 8.13
C PHE A 101 -4.13 4.02 7.38
N PHE A 102 -2.83 4.22 7.22
CA PHE A 102 -1.89 3.19 6.80
C PHE A 102 -0.61 3.34 7.61
N ALA A 103 -0.47 2.50 8.66
CA ALA A 103 0.53 2.74 9.69
C ALA A 103 0.42 4.20 10.19
N ASP A 104 1.51 4.97 10.14
CA ASP A 104 1.58 6.38 10.52
C ASP A 104 1.03 7.37 9.48
N ASP A 105 0.79 6.93 8.25
CA ASP A 105 0.16 7.76 7.22
C ASP A 105 -1.35 7.90 7.50
N LEU A 106 -1.79 9.09 7.91
CA LEU A 106 -3.21 9.45 7.98
C LEU A 106 -3.55 10.37 6.80
N THR A 107 -4.65 10.11 6.11
CA THR A 107 -5.23 11.03 5.13
C THR A 107 -6.69 11.28 5.44
N ILE A 108 -7.08 12.56 5.52
CA ILE A 108 -8.48 12.96 5.59
C ILE A 108 -8.96 13.46 4.23
N VAL A 109 -10.22 13.20 3.90
CA VAL A 109 -10.82 13.48 2.59
C VAL A 109 -12.24 14.00 2.77
N CYS A 110 -12.61 15.03 2.02
CA CYS A 110 -13.98 15.53 1.94
C CYS A 110 -14.33 15.80 0.49
N THR A 111 -15.51 15.35 0.06
CA THR A 111 -16.04 15.61 -1.30
C THR A 111 -17.35 16.34 -1.20
N SER A 112 -17.44 17.50 -1.87
CA SER A 112 -18.69 18.27 -2.00
C SER A 112 -18.68 19.15 -3.25
N ALA A 113 -19.86 19.58 -3.69
CA ALA A 113 -20.01 20.63 -4.69
C ALA A 113 -19.70 22.04 -4.12
N ASP A 114 -19.89 22.22 -2.80
CA ASP A 114 -19.67 23.48 -2.09
C ASP A 114 -18.26 23.54 -1.48
N LEU A 115 -17.49 24.56 -1.87
CA LEU A 115 -16.15 24.80 -1.32
C LEU A 115 -16.19 25.19 0.16
N SER A 116 -17.24 25.86 0.62
CA SER A 116 -17.39 26.26 2.02
C SER A 116 -17.56 25.03 2.92
N GLU A 117 -18.36 24.06 2.49
CA GLU A 117 -18.53 22.78 3.19
C GLU A 117 -17.21 22.01 3.25
N ILE A 118 -16.45 21.94 2.15
CA ILE A 118 -15.12 21.31 2.13
C ILE A 118 -14.18 21.99 3.12
N GLN A 119 -14.09 23.33 3.09
CA GLN A 119 -13.21 24.09 3.97
C GLN A 119 -13.55 23.83 5.43
N GLN A 120 -14.83 23.94 5.80
CA GLN A 120 -15.29 23.74 7.17
C GLN A 120 -15.03 22.31 7.65
N THR A 121 -15.38 21.31 6.83
CA THR A 121 -15.26 19.89 7.20
C THR A 121 -13.81 19.48 7.37
N ILE A 122 -12.93 19.87 6.44
CA ILE A 122 -11.51 19.56 6.54
C ILE A 122 -10.87 20.30 7.72
N GLN A 123 -11.22 21.57 7.97
CA GLN A 123 -10.69 22.30 9.12
C GLN A 123 -11.12 21.65 10.44
N GLN A 124 -12.38 21.22 10.58
CA GLN A 124 -12.84 20.46 11.74
C GLN A 124 -12.04 19.16 11.93
N GLY A 125 -11.71 18.46 10.84
CA GLY A 125 -10.84 17.30 10.87
C GLY A 125 -9.43 17.62 11.37
N LEU A 126 -8.82 18.69 10.87
CA LEU A 126 -7.50 19.17 11.28
C LEU A 126 -7.46 19.58 12.76
N ASP A 127 -8.49 20.28 13.24
CA ASP A 127 -8.62 20.69 14.63
C ASP A 127 -8.77 19.46 15.55
N CYS A 128 -9.60 18.49 15.13
CA CYS A 128 -9.76 17.22 15.85
C CYS A 128 -8.44 16.46 15.96
N ILE A 129 -7.70 16.35 14.85
CA ILE A 129 -6.38 15.71 14.82
C ILE A 129 -5.40 16.44 15.71
N THR A 130 -5.37 17.78 15.66
CA THR A 130 -4.45 18.60 16.47
C THR A 130 -4.71 18.40 17.96
N ASN A 131 -5.99 18.43 18.37
CA ASN A 131 -6.37 18.23 19.78
C ASN A 131 -6.05 16.82 20.26
N TRP A 132 -6.41 15.80 19.48
CA TRP A 132 -6.07 14.41 19.81
C TRP A 132 -4.56 14.19 19.87
N SER A 133 -3.82 14.78 18.94
CA SER A 133 -2.36 14.69 18.87
C SER A 133 -1.69 15.31 20.10
N ALA A 134 -2.25 16.39 20.65
CA ALA A 134 -1.80 16.98 21.90
C ALA A 134 -2.08 16.09 23.13
N GLU A 135 -3.22 15.39 23.16
CA GLU A 135 -3.56 14.42 24.21
C GLU A 135 -2.69 13.16 24.17
N TYR A 136 -2.30 12.71 22.97
CA TYR A 136 -1.54 11.47 22.73
C TYR A 136 -0.04 11.71 22.53
N TYR A 137 0.42 12.96 22.73
CA TYR A 137 1.82 13.39 22.61
C TYR A 137 2.45 13.10 21.23
N MET A 138 1.64 13.08 20.17
CA MET A 138 2.09 12.84 18.80
C MET A 138 2.20 14.15 18.02
N GLU A 139 3.41 14.61 17.73
CA GLU A 139 3.59 15.91 17.07
C GLU A 139 3.21 15.88 15.57
N VAL A 140 2.20 16.67 15.21
CA VAL A 140 1.83 16.96 13.82
C VAL A 140 2.80 17.98 13.23
N SER A 141 3.44 17.63 12.13
CA SER A 141 4.34 18.49 11.40
C SER A 141 3.56 19.31 10.36
N ALA A 142 3.45 20.62 10.62
CA ALA A 142 2.83 21.54 9.67
C ALA A 142 3.58 21.63 8.34
N GLU A 143 4.91 21.47 8.35
CA GLU A 143 5.75 21.49 7.15
C GLU A 143 5.50 20.27 6.23
N LYS A 144 5.28 19.09 6.83
CA LYS A 144 4.99 17.86 6.08
C LYS A 144 3.52 17.72 5.69
N THR A 145 2.63 18.50 6.30
CA THR A 145 1.19 18.45 6.05
C THR A 145 0.85 19.41 4.91
N GLU A 146 0.31 18.86 3.83
CA GLU A 146 -0.09 19.61 2.64
C GLU A 146 -1.50 19.17 2.25
N TYR A 147 -2.22 20.00 1.49
CA TYR A 147 -3.52 19.62 0.96
C TYR A 147 -3.54 19.61 -0.57
N THR A 148 -4.45 18.85 -1.14
CA THR A 148 -4.71 18.83 -2.58
C THR A 148 -6.21 18.95 -2.83
N LEU A 149 -6.59 19.88 -3.70
CA LEU A 149 -7.97 20.03 -4.16
C LEU A 149 -8.13 19.45 -5.57
N PHE A 150 -8.78 18.30 -5.66
CA PHE A 150 -9.14 17.62 -6.91
C PHE A 150 -10.40 18.24 -7.53
N GLY A 151 -10.46 18.27 -8.86
CA GLY A 151 -11.60 18.84 -9.59
C GLY A 151 -11.59 20.36 -9.75
N ALA A 152 -10.55 21.05 -9.25
CA ALA A 152 -10.34 22.48 -9.44
C ALA A 152 -9.19 22.78 -10.41
N ARG A 153 -9.31 23.89 -11.17
CA ARG A 153 -8.23 24.43 -12.03
C ARG A 153 -7.47 25.58 -11.39
N GLU A 154 -8.16 26.36 -10.56
CA GLU A 154 -7.58 27.44 -9.76
C GLU A 154 -6.86 26.85 -8.53
N MET A 155 -5.88 27.59 -7.99
CA MET A 155 -5.18 27.23 -6.76
C MET A 155 -5.63 28.12 -5.60
N ASN A 156 -5.39 27.66 -4.38
CA ASN A 156 -5.62 28.35 -3.13
C ASN A 156 -7.08 28.77 -2.95
N LEU A 157 -8.01 27.90 -3.37
CA LEU A 157 -9.44 28.07 -3.15
C LEU A 157 -9.87 27.77 -1.72
N LEU A 158 -9.01 27.13 -0.93
CA LEU A 158 -9.22 26.81 0.48
C LEU A 158 -8.18 27.53 1.34
N SER A 159 -8.60 28.00 2.50
CA SER A 159 -7.70 28.54 3.53
C SER A 159 -7.73 27.60 4.74
N LEU A 160 -6.86 26.59 4.70
CA LEU A 160 -6.73 25.57 5.76
C LEU A 160 -5.52 25.86 6.63
N LYS A 161 -5.64 25.57 7.93
CA LYS A 161 -4.54 25.69 8.89
C LYS A 161 -4.41 24.42 9.71
N VAL A 162 -3.19 24.07 10.05
CA VAL A 162 -2.90 23.08 11.07
C VAL A 162 -2.10 23.76 12.18
N VAL A 163 -2.53 23.59 13.42
CA VAL A 163 -2.05 24.43 14.54
C VAL A 163 -2.29 25.91 14.17
N GLU A 164 -1.23 26.70 13.95
CA GLU A 164 -1.30 28.12 13.55
C GLU A 164 -0.70 28.37 12.15
N THR A 165 -0.33 27.31 11.43
CA THR A 165 0.35 27.42 10.13
C THR A 165 -0.61 27.16 8.99
N ALA A 166 -0.64 28.05 8.00
CA ALA A 166 -1.41 27.86 6.78
C ALA A 166 -0.83 26.71 5.94
N LEU A 167 -1.69 25.79 5.53
CA LEU A 167 -1.29 24.66 4.70
C LEU A 167 -1.02 25.10 3.26
N LYS A 168 0.00 24.50 2.65
CA LYS A 168 0.31 24.69 1.23
C LYS A 168 -0.55 23.75 0.38
N GLU A 169 -1.09 24.27 -0.73
CA GLU A 169 -1.68 23.42 -1.77
C GLU A 169 -0.57 22.73 -2.58
N GLU A 170 -0.56 21.40 -2.61
CA GLU A 170 0.31 20.58 -3.44
C GLU A 170 -0.51 19.91 -4.54
N ARG A 171 -0.08 20.05 -5.79
CA ARG A 171 -0.80 19.49 -6.95
C ARG A 171 -0.38 18.08 -7.31
N THR A 172 0.69 17.58 -6.72
CA THR A 172 1.22 16.25 -7.03
C THR A 172 1.52 15.46 -5.76
N PRO A 173 0.53 15.29 -4.87
CA PRO A 173 0.76 14.59 -3.62
C PRO A 173 1.12 13.13 -3.92
N LYS A 174 1.98 12.57 -3.09
CA LYS A 174 2.22 11.13 -3.06
C LYS A 174 1.38 10.53 -1.95
N LEU A 175 0.56 9.54 -2.30
CA LEU A 175 -0.22 8.76 -1.35
C LEU A 175 0.16 7.29 -1.49
N LEU A 176 0.77 6.71 -0.45
CA LEU A 176 1.20 5.30 -0.40
C LEU A 176 2.04 4.86 -1.63
N GLY A 177 2.88 5.78 -2.15
CA GLY A 177 3.73 5.55 -3.32
C GLY A 177 3.07 5.86 -4.68
N LEU A 178 1.79 6.19 -4.72
CA LEU A 178 1.08 6.64 -5.92
C LEU A 178 1.16 8.16 -6.04
N THR A 179 1.47 8.66 -7.23
CA THR A 179 1.55 10.10 -7.51
C THR A 179 0.23 10.57 -8.07
N MET A 180 -0.54 11.30 -7.28
CA MET A 180 -1.84 11.80 -7.74
C MET A 180 -1.68 13.09 -8.55
N GLN A 181 -2.75 13.47 -9.26
CA GLN A 181 -2.82 14.75 -9.96
C GLN A 181 -4.26 15.30 -9.91
N PRO A 182 -4.46 16.63 -9.91
CA PRO A 182 -5.76 17.24 -9.61
C PRO A 182 -6.75 17.15 -10.78
N HIS A 183 -6.22 16.84 -11.97
CA HIS A 183 -6.97 16.70 -13.21
C HIS A 183 -7.06 15.23 -13.61
N LYS A 184 -8.11 14.87 -14.36
CA LYS A 184 -8.38 13.49 -14.80
C LYS A 184 -7.13 12.83 -15.43
N GLY A 185 -6.96 11.54 -15.13
CA GLY A 185 -5.84 10.72 -15.58
C GLY A 185 -4.71 10.61 -14.55
N LEU A 186 -3.70 9.82 -14.88
CA LEU A 186 -2.54 9.54 -14.01
C LEU A 186 -1.21 9.58 -14.79
N SER A 187 -1.12 10.48 -15.77
CA SER A 187 0.06 10.61 -16.64
C SER A 187 1.33 10.94 -15.85
N LYS A 188 1.24 11.81 -14.83
CA LYS A 188 2.40 12.12 -13.96
C LYS A 188 2.89 10.88 -13.22
N HIS A 189 1.99 10.08 -12.67
CA HIS A 189 2.33 8.80 -12.05
C HIS A 189 3.07 7.89 -13.02
N VAL A 190 2.53 7.71 -14.23
CA VAL A 190 3.14 6.85 -15.25
C VAL A 190 4.53 7.33 -15.66
N VAL A 191 4.76 8.64 -15.75
CA VAL A 191 6.10 9.19 -16.01
C VAL A 191 7.07 8.86 -14.89
N CYS A 192 6.67 9.02 -13.62
CA CYS A 192 7.50 8.67 -12.47
C CYS A 192 7.82 7.16 -12.42
N VAL A 193 6.81 6.31 -12.61
CA VAL A 193 6.95 4.85 -12.65
C VAL A 193 7.86 4.42 -13.80
N LYS A 194 7.67 5.00 -15.00
CA LYS A 194 8.53 4.75 -16.16
C LYS A 194 9.98 5.12 -15.87
N ALA A 195 10.23 6.27 -15.24
CA ALA A 195 11.58 6.71 -14.91
C ALA A 195 12.26 5.72 -13.94
N ALA A 196 11.56 5.32 -12.87
CA ALA A 196 12.05 4.34 -11.92
C ALA A 196 12.32 2.97 -12.57
N ALA A 197 11.40 2.51 -13.42
CA ALA A 197 11.56 1.25 -14.16
C ALA A 197 12.74 1.29 -15.16
N ASN A 198 12.97 2.43 -15.84
CA ASN A 198 14.12 2.59 -16.73
C ASN A 198 15.44 2.53 -15.96
N THR A 199 15.52 3.08 -14.74
CA THR A 199 16.70 2.94 -13.90
C THR A 199 17.01 1.46 -13.60
N ARG A 200 15.98 0.67 -13.28
CA ARG A 200 16.12 -0.79 -13.08
C ARG A 200 16.48 -1.53 -14.38
N LEU A 201 15.96 -1.06 -15.51
CA LEU A 201 16.29 -1.59 -16.83
C LEU A 201 17.76 -1.38 -17.20
N LEU A 202 18.35 -0.24 -16.84
CA LEU A 202 19.78 0.02 -17.04
C LEU A 202 20.63 -0.94 -16.19
N GLN A 203 20.24 -1.18 -14.95
CA GLN A 203 20.89 -2.17 -14.08
C GLN A 203 20.81 -3.58 -14.68
N LEU A 204 19.64 -3.98 -15.18
CA LEU A 204 19.46 -5.25 -15.88
C LEU A 204 20.40 -5.37 -17.09
N ARG A 205 20.56 -4.31 -17.88
CA ARG A 205 21.50 -4.31 -19.01
C ARG A 205 22.94 -4.47 -18.58
N ALA A 206 23.34 -3.83 -17.48
CA ALA A 206 24.71 -3.87 -16.97
C ALA A 206 25.10 -5.27 -16.48
N VAL A 207 24.14 -6.03 -15.93
CA VAL A 207 24.38 -7.40 -15.43
C VAL A 207 24.09 -8.48 -16.46
N ALA A 208 23.48 -8.14 -17.61
CA ALA A 208 23.16 -9.12 -18.65
C ALA A 208 24.42 -9.55 -19.39
N PRO A 209 24.87 -10.81 -19.26
CA PRO A 209 26.06 -11.29 -19.96
C PRO A 209 25.87 -11.28 -21.48
N PRO A 210 26.96 -11.26 -22.26
CA PRO A 210 26.89 -11.44 -23.71
C PRO A 210 26.33 -12.82 -24.10
N GLU A 211 26.66 -13.86 -23.34
CA GLU A 211 26.15 -15.23 -23.49
C GLU A 211 24.89 -15.43 -22.63
N ARG A 212 23.72 -15.08 -23.18
CA ARG A 212 22.48 -14.93 -22.41
C ARG A 212 21.73 -16.22 -22.11
N ASP A 213 22.04 -17.31 -22.80
CA ASP A 213 21.21 -18.52 -22.76
C ASP A 213 21.31 -19.27 -21.42
N GLN A 214 22.49 -19.30 -20.80
CA GLN A 214 22.70 -19.98 -19.51
C GLN A 214 22.06 -19.23 -18.33
N GLU A 215 21.89 -17.90 -18.44
CA GLU A 215 21.43 -17.03 -17.33
C GLU A 215 20.03 -16.44 -17.55
N ARG A 216 19.34 -16.83 -18.62
CA ARG A 216 18.06 -16.25 -19.03
C ARG A 216 17.01 -16.24 -17.92
N GLU A 217 16.90 -17.33 -17.15
CA GLU A 217 15.97 -17.38 -16.01
C GLU A 217 16.36 -16.43 -14.87
N LYS A 218 17.65 -16.22 -14.60
CA LYS A 218 18.10 -15.24 -13.61
C LYS A 218 17.77 -13.82 -14.05
N LEU A 219 18.02 -13.49 -15.33
CA LEU A 219 17.66 -12.19 -15.91
C LEU A 219 16.15 -11.97 -15.90
N ARG A 220 15.37 -13.01 -16.19
CA ARG A 220 13.92 -12.98 -16.11
C ARG A 220 13.45 -12.74 -14.68
N ALA A 221 14.01 -13.45 -13.70
CA ALA A 221 13.70 -13.26 -12.29
C ALA A 221 14.01 -11.82 -11.84
N PHE A 222 15.18 -11.28 -12.22
CA PHE A 222 15.53 -9.88 -11.98
C PHE A 222 14.49 -8.93 -12.60
N CYS A 223 14.13 -9.14 -13.86
CA CYS A 223 13.15 -8.32 -14.55
C CYS A 223 11.79 -8.34 -13.84
N LEU A 224 11.31 -9.50 -13.42
CA LEU A 224 10.04 -9.64 -12.69
C LEU A 224 10.10 -8.95 -11.33
N ALA A 225 11.18 -9.18 -10.58
CA ALA A 225 11.34 -8.70 -9.20
C ALA A 225 11.62 -7.19 -9.09
N LEU A 226 12.27 -6.57 -10.09
CA LEU A 226 12.74 -5.19 -9.97
C LEU A 226 12.13 -4.24 -11.01
N VAL A 227 11.94 -4.68 -12.26
CA VAL A 227 11.38 -3.84 -13.32
C VAL A 227 9.85 -3.93 -13.28
N GLN A 228 9.29 -5.13 -13.41
CA GLN A 228 7.85 -5.32 -13.44
C GLN A 228 7.20 -5.08 -12.07
N ALA A 229 7.85 -5.48 -10.96
CA ALA A 229 7.34 -5.18 -9.62
C ALA A 229 7.17 -3.67 -9.39
N ASN A 230 8.13 -2.85 -9.82
CA ASN A 230 8.04 -1.40 -9.74
C ASN A 230 6.89 -0.86 -10.60
N MET A 231 6.81 -1.30 -11.86
CA MET A 231 5.73 -0.88 -12.77
C MET A 231 4.35 -1.32 -12.34
N CYS A 232 4.23 -2.42 -11.61
CA CYS A 232 2.96 -3.01 -11.24
C CYS A 232 2.61 -2.81 -9.75
N TYR A 233 3.37 -1.98 -9.03
CA TYR A 233 3.02 -1.57 -7.67
C TYR A 233 1.70 -0.80 -7.67
N GLY A 234 0.73 -1.22 -6.84
CA GLY A 234 -0.60 -0.63 -6.79
C GLY A 234 -1.41 -0.71 -8.09
N VAL A 235 -1.00 -1.49 -9.10
CA VAL A 235 -1.56 -1.41 -10.47
C VAL A 235 -3.08 -1.54 -10.56
N ALA A 236 -3.69 -2.26 -9.63
CA ALA A 236 -5.14 -2.43 -9.56
C ALA A 236 -5.89 -1.11 -9.31
N SER A 237 -5.28 -0.14 -8.62
CA SER A 237 -5.93 1.12 -8.24
C SER A 237 -5.76 2.24 -9.27
N TRP A 238 -4.83 2.14 -10.22
CA TRP A 238 -4.52 3.24 -11.13
C TRP A 238 -4.49 2.88 -12.61
N TRP A 239 -4.33 1.61 -12.98
CA TRP A 239 -4.15 1.23 -14.39
C TRP A 239 -5.34 1.64 -15.26
N PHE A 240 -6.57 1.48 -14.74
CA PHE A 240 -7.78 1.74 -15.51
C PHE A 240 -8.06 3.23 -15.74
N ASP A 241 -7.49 4.11 -14.92
CA ASP A 241 -7.60 5.56 -15.05
C ASP A 241 -6.53 6.18 -15.95
N THR A 242 -5.54 5.38 -16.37
CA THR A 242 -4.51 5.85 -17.32
C THR A 242 -4.99 5.84 -18.76
N SER A 243 -4.50 6.80 -19.54
CA SER A 243 -4.73 6.87 -20.98
C SER A 243 -4.08 5.70 -21.72
N LEU A 244 -4.60 5.34 -22.90
CA LEU A 244 -3.99 4.29 -23.74
C LEU A 244 -2.53 4.62 -24.13
N SER A 245 -2.22 5.90 -24.33
CA SER A 245 -0.85 6.34 -24.64
C SER A 245 0.10 6.16 -23.45
N ASP A 246 -0.39 6.37 -22.23
CA ASP A 246 0.39 6.13 -21.01
C ASP A 246 0.59 4.63 -20.75
N ARG A 247 -0.42 3.79 -21.01
CA ARG A 247 -0.25 2.33 -20.95
C ARG A 247 0.81 1.86 -21.95
N GLU A 248 0.73 2.31 -23.20
CA GLU A 248 1.71 2.02 -24.25
C GLU A 248 3.14 2.44 -23.86
N ARG A 249 3.30 3.53 -23.10
CA ARG A 249 4.62 3.93 -22.56
C ARG A 249 5.22 2.88 -21.64
N LEU A 250 4.42 2.24 -20.79
CA LEU A 250 4.86 1.17 -19.89
C LEU A 250 5.04 -0.16 -20.63
N GLU A 251 4.19 -0.45 -21.62
CA GLU A 251 4.35 -1.62 -22.48
C GLU A 251 5.69 -1.60 -23.23
N ARG A 252 6.13 -0.42 -23.70
CA ARG A 252 7.47 -0.25 -24.30
C ARG A 252 8.61 -0.55 -23.33
N VAL A 253 8.46 -0.22 -22.05
CA VAL A 253 9.49 -0.54 -21.04
C VAL A 253 9.56 -2.06 -20.86
N GLN A 254 8.41 -2.74 -20.73
CA GLN A 254 8.37 -4.20 -20.64
C GLN A 254 8.96 -4.87 -21.89
N ALA A 255 8.64 -4.37 -23.08
CA ALA A 255 9.20 -4.90 -24.33
C ALA A 255 10.73 -4.73 -24.37
N GLN A 256 11.26 -3.57 -23.96
CA GLN A 256 12.70 -3.38 -23.86
C GLN A 256 13.36 -4.34 -22.86
N ALA A 257 12.69 -4.61 -21.72
CA ALA A 257 13.16 -5.61 -20.77
C ALA A 257 13.17 -7.01 -21.38
N ALA A 258 12.12 -7.36 -22.14
CA ALA A 258 12.03 -8.63 -22.84
C ALA A 258 13.15 -8.82 -23.87
N HIS A 259 13.48 -7.79 -24.66
CA HIS A 259 14.63 -7.86 -25.58
C HIS A 259 15.95 -8.14 -24.85
N ILE A 260 16.17 -7.55 -23.67
CA ILE A 260 17.40 -7.77 -22.89
C ILE A 260 17.43 -9.20 -22.35
N VAL A 261 16.33 -9.65 -21.74
CA VAL A 261 16.22 -11.00 -21.15
C VAL A 261 16.35 -12.08 -22.23
N ALA A 262 15.65 -11.93 -23.35
CA ALA A 262 15.69 -12.88 -24.45
C ALA A 262 16.97 -12.80 -25.29
N GLY A 263 17.75 -11.72 -25.13
CA GLY A 263 18.93 -11.47 -25.96
C GLY A 263 18.63 -11.09 -27.41
N ILE A 264 17.39 -10.75 -27.71
CA ILE A 264 16.92 -10.42 -29.06
C ILE A 264 17.23 -8.95 -29.37
N PRO A 265 17.71 -8.61 -30.58
CA PRO A 265 17.93 -7.22 -30.99
C PRO A 265 16.68 -6.34 -30.82
N LYS A 266 16.89 -5.08 -30.44
CA LYS A 266 15.82 -4.09 -30.21
C LYS A 266 14.91 -3.85 -31.45
N ALA A 267 15.42 -4.12 -32.65
CA ALA A 267 14.66 -3.97 -33.89
C ALA A 267 13.63 -5.09 -34.13
N ALA A 268 13.75 -6.22 -33.41
CA ALA A 268 12.83 -7.34 -33.57
C ALA A 268 11.42 -7.02 -33.03
N ASN A 269 10.46 -7.87 -33.38
CA ASN A 269 9.08 -7.75 -32.93
C ASN A 269 8.97 -7.83 -31.38
N ARG A 270 8.13 -6.98 -30.79
CA ARG A 270 7.93 -6.89 -29.34
C ARG A 270 7.23 -8.12 -28.76
N GLU A 271 6.27 -8.68 -29.49
CA GLU A 271 5.53 -9.87 -29.06
C GLU A 271 6.44 -11.09 -29.00
N ASP A 272 7.29 -11.27 -30.01
CA ASP A 272 8.24 -12.37 -30.04
C ASP A 272 9.27 -12.26 -28.92
N ALA A 273 9.75 -11.04 -28.64
CA ALA A 273 10.62 -10.80 -27.49
C ALA A 273 9.94 -11.14 -26.15
N LEU A 274 8.67 -10.78 -25.98
CA LEU A 274 7.90 -11.12 -24.78
C LEU A 274 7.69 -12.63 -24.63
N ARG A 275 7.36 -13.33 -25.71
CA ARG A 275 7.22 -14.79 -25.74
C ARG A 275 8.53 -15.48 -25.38
N GLU A 276 9.62 -15.09 -26.02
CA GLU A 276 10.95 -15.68 -25.79
C GLU A 276 11.45 -15.42 -24.36
N ALA A 277 11.20 -14.23 -23.83
CA ALA A 277 11.55 -13.87 -22.45
C ALA A 277 10.60 -14.48 -21.40
N ARG A 278 9.52 -15.17 -21.81
CA ARG A 278 8.43 -15.65 -20.93
C ARG A 278 7.90 -14.53 -20.02
N LEU A 279 7.71 -13.34 -20.59
CA LEU A 279 7.19 -12.16 -19.89
C LEU A 279 5.80 -11.82 -20.39
N LYS A 280 4.90 -11.50 -19.45
CA LYS A 280 3.54 -11.06 -19.77
C LYS A 280 3.50 -9.56 -20.04
N PRO A 281 2.67 -9.07 -20.98
CA PRO A 281 2.42 -7.65 -21.14
C PRO A 281 1.90 -7.01 -19.84
N PRO A 282 2.29 -5.77 -19.50
CA PRO A 282 1.80 -5.07 -18.31
C PRO A 282 0.28 -4.99 -18.25
N ASN A 283 -0.38 -4.83 -19.39
CA ASN A 283 -1.84 -4.82 -19.48
C ASN A 283 -2.46 -6.14 -19.01
N GLU A 284 -1.87 -7.29 -19.35
CA GLU A 284 -2.35 -8.59 -18.87
C GLU A 284 -2.14 -8.73 -17.36
N VAL A 285 -0.97 -8.34 -16.87
CA VAL A 285 -0.62 -8.37 -15.44
C VAL A 285 -1.56 -7.48 -14.63
N ALA A 286 -1.85 -6.28 -15.12
CA ALA A 286 -2.72 -5.31 -14.47
C ALA A 286 -4.14 -5.86 -14.26
N HIS A 287 -4.75 -6.40 -15.32
CA HIS A 287 -6.10 -6.94 -15.19
C HIS A 287 -6.14 -8.20 -14.34
N ARG A 288 -5.12 -9.05 -14.41
CA ARG A 288 -5.05 -10.24 -13.57
C ARG A 288 -4.98 -9.85 -12.10
N ARG A 289 -4.07 -8.93 -11.73
CA ARG A 289 -3.94 -8.43 -10.35
C ARG A 289 -5.21 -7.72 -9.87
N ALA A 290 -5.86 -6.94 -10.74
CA ALA A 290 -7.13 -6.29 -10.41
C ALA A 290 -8.26 -7.30 -10.16
N LEU A 291 -8.34 -8.36 -10.99
CA LEU A 291 -9.31 -9.44 -10.80
C LEU A 291 -9.03 -10.24 -9.52
N GLU A 292 -7.77 -10.62 -9.28
CA GLU A 292 -7.35 -11.29 -8.04
C GLU A 292 -7.74 -10.44 -6.82
N TYR A 293 -7.47 -9.14 -6.86
CA TYR A 293 -7.82 -8.21 -5.78
C TYR A 293 -9.34 -8.07 -5.56
N TYR A 294 -10.11 -7.94 -6.65
CA TYR A 294 -11.57 -7.91 -6.61
C TYR A 294 -12.15 -9.16 -5.93
N LEU A 295 -11.70 -10.35 -6.36
CA LEU A 295 -12.16 -11.62 -5.81
C LEU A 295 -11.79 -11.78 -4.34
N GLN A 296 -10.57 -11.38 -3.96
CA GLN A 296 -10.13 -11.40 -2.56
C GLN A 296 -10.99 -10.49 -1.67
N LEU A 297 -11.33 -9.28 -2.13
CA LEU A 297 -12.21 -8.38 -1.39
C LEU A 297 -13.62 -8.97 -1.25
N LYS A 298 -14.17 -9.57 -2.31
CA LYS A 298 -15.47 -10.25 -2.26
C LYS A 298 -15.51 -11.40 -1.25
N ALA A 299 -14.41 -12.15 -1.12
CA ALA A 299 -14.31 -13.27 -0.18
C ALA A 299 -14.22 -12.85 1.29
N LYS A 300 -13.81 -11.61 1.60
CA LYS A 300 -13.64 -11.10 2.98
C LYS A 300 -14.95 -10.71 3.69
N GLY A 301 -16.10 -10.83 3.03
CA GLY A 301 -17.42 -10.56 3.62
C GLY A 301 -18.12 -9.32 3.06
N PRO A 302 -19.34 -9.01 3.56
CA PRO A 302 -20.26 -8.08 2.91
C PRO A 302 -19.77 -6.62 2.86
N VAL A 303 -19.04 -6.17 3.89
CA VAL A 303 -18.47 -4.81 3.93
C VAL A 303 -17.43 -4.63 2.83
N HIS A 304 -16.44 -5.53 2.77
CA HIS A 304 -15.40 -5.54 1.74
C HIS A 304 -15.98 -5.75 0.33
N ALA A 305 -17.05 -6.54 0.22
CA ALA A 305 -17.73 -6.75 -1.05
C ALA A 305 -18.35 -5.48 -1.63
N LYS A 306 -18.89 -4.59 -0.79
CA LYS A 306 -19.38 -3.26 -1.22
C LYS A 306 -18.25 -2.35 -1.65
N VAL A 307 -17.14 -2.36 -0.91
CA VAL A 307 -15.92 -1.61 -1.28
C VAL A 307 -15.40 -2.08 -2.64
N ALA A 308 -15.37 -3.39 -2.89
CA ALA A 308 -14.95 -3.96 -4.17
C ALA A 308 -15.79 -3.43 -5.34
N ASP A 309 -17.11 -3.36 -5.17
CA ASP A 309 -18.01 -2.85 -6.23
C ASP A 309 -17.86 -1.33 -6.44
N SER A 310 -17.52 -0.59 -5.38
CA SER A 310 -17.22 0.84 -5.47
C SER A 310 -15.91 1.12 -6.21
N ILE A 311 -14.86 0.31 -5.97
CA ILE A 311 -13.56 0.47 -6.63
C ILE A 311 -13.64 0.00 -8.09
N PHE A 312 -14.38 -1.09 -8.34
CA PHE A 312 -14.51 -1.69 -9.65
C PHE A 312 -15.98 -1.73 -10.08
N PRO A 313 -16.51 -0.62 -10.63
CA PRO A 313 -17.90 -0.57 -11.12
C PRO A 313 -18.17 -1.64 -12.21
N PRO A 314 -19.40 -1.81 -12.72
CA PRO A 314 -19.72 -2.88 -13.68
C PRO A 314 -19.05 -2.73 -15.06
N GLU A 315 -18.67 -1.51 -15.43
CA GLU A 315 -18.09 -1.14 -16.73
C GLU A 315 -16.62 -1.51 -16.96
N PRO A 316 -15.72 -1.59 -15.96
CA PRO A 316 -14.33 -1.93 -16.19
C PRO A 316 -14.08 -3.27 -16.90
N PRO A 317 -12.98 -3.35 -17.69
CA PRO A 317 -12.56 -4.56 -18.40
C PRO A 317 -12.38 -5.81 -17.53
N ILE A 318 -12.31 -5.67 -16.20
CA ILE A 318 -12.17 -6.80 -15.28
C ILE A 318 -13.40 -7.72 -15.30
N HIS A 319 -14.61 -7.18 -15.50
CA HIS A 319 -15.85 -7.99 -15.50
C HIS A 319 -15.98 -8.82 -16.78
N VAL A 320 -15.45 -8.33 -17.90
CA VAL A 320 -15.31 -9.11 -19.14
C VAL A 320 -14.37 -10.30 -18.93
N ARG A 321 -13.26 -10.09 -18.21
CA ARG A 321 -12.34 -11.16 -17.83
C ARG A 321 -12.98 -12.14 -16.84
N LEU A 322 -13.70 -11.65 -15.83
CA LEU A 322 -14.44 -12.48 -14.88
C LEU A 322 -15.46 -13.36 -15.59
N ALA A 323 -16.25 -12.80 -16.52
CA ALA A 323 -17.22 -13.55 -17.31
C ALA A 323 -16.56 -14.61 -18.19
N LYS A 324 -15.40 -14.32 -18.80
CA LYS A 324 -14.60 -15.32 -19.53
C LYS A 324 -14.13 -16.46 -18.62
N VAL A 325 -13.59 -16.12 -17.45
CA VAL A 325 -13.14 -17.11 -16.46
C VAL A 325 -14.32 -17.97 -16.00
N GLN A 326 -15.44 -17.37 -15.60
CA GLN A 326 -16.65 -18.08 -15.21
C GLN A 326 -17.16 -19.02 -16.31
N ARG A 327 -17.16 -18.60 -17.57
CA ARG A 327 -17.53 -19.47 -18.71
C ARG A 327 -16.58 -20.65 -18.90
N LEU A 328 -15.28 -20.43 -18.75
CA LEU A 328 -14.26 -21.48 -18.85
C LEU A 328 -14.38 -22.49 -17.71
N TYR A 329 -14.60 -22.03 -16.48
CA TYR A 329 -14.80 -22.92 -15.34
C TYR A 329 -16.16 -23.61 -15.35
N SER A 330 -17.22 -22.97 -15.84
CA SER A 330 -18.52 -23.64 -16.03
C SER A 330 -18.49 -24.72 -17.10
N THR A 331 -17.49 -24.72 -17.99
CA THR A 331 -17.25 -25.81 -18.95
C THR A 331 -16.42 -26.94 -18.33
N ILE A 332 -15.56 -26.63 -17.35
CA ILE A 332 -14.74 -27.62 -16.61
C ILE A 332 -15.60 -28.34 -15.56
N ASP A 333 -16.47 -27.65 -14.85
CA ASP A 333 -17.44 -28.21 -13.88
C ASP A 333 -18.68 -28.83 -14.55
N SER A 334 -18.51 -29.38 -15.75
CA SER A 334 -19.51 -30.30 -16.32
C SER A 334 -19.59 -31.53 -15.39
N PRO A 335 -20.79 -32.06 -15.06
CA PRO A 335 -20.99 -33.04 -14.00
C PRO A 335 -20.60 -34.46 -14.45
N GLU A 336 -19.38 -34.64 -14.96
CA GLU A 336 -18.82 -35.96 -15.23
C GLU A 336 -17.57 -36.20 -14.39
N LYS A 337 -17.85 -36.94 -13.31
CA LYS A 337 -16.97 -37.58 -12.32
C LYS A 337 -16.62 -36.75 -11.08
N PRO A 338 -16.98 -37.24 -9.88
CA PRO A 338 -16.54 -36.62 -8.64
C PRO A 338 -15.01 -36.72 -8.60
N HIS A 339 -14.34 -35.57 -8.57
CA HIS A 339 -12.92 -35.53 -8.28
C HIS A 339 -12.68 -36.19 -6.93
N GLU A 340 -11.85 -37.25 -6.91
CA GLU A 340 -11.41 -37.91 -5.69
C GLU A 340 -10.93 -36.87 -4.68
N ALA A 341 -11.35 -37.03 -3.43
CA ALA A 341 -11.14 -36.13 -2.30
C ALA A 341 -9.65 -35.83 -1.94
N THR A 342 -8.71 -36.30 -2.75
CA THR A 342 -7.26 -36.15 -2.61
C THR A 342 -6.78 -34.74 -2.96
N ALA A 343 -7.46 -34.01 -3.85
CA ALA A 343 -7.07 -32.65 -4.25
C ALA A 343 -7.32 -31.58 -3.15
N LEU A 344 -8.22 -31.86 -2.21
CA LEU A 344 -8.52 -30.99 -1.06
C LEU A 344 -7.58 -31.21 0.13
N GLN A 345 -6.72 -32.23 0.11
CA GLN A 345 -5.71 -32.45 1.16
C GLN A 345 -4.44 -31.59 1.00
N TRP A 346 -4.14 -31.07 -0.20
CA TRP A 346 -2.95 -30.23 -0.43
C TRP A 346 -3.10 -28.78 0.06
N ALA A 347 -4.31 -28.34 0.37
CA ALA A 347 -4.54 -27.04 1.02
C ALA A 347 -4.29 -27.07 2.54
N ARG A 348 -4.00 -28.24 3.14
CA ARG A 348 -3.75 -28.41 4.59
C ARG A 348 -2.30 -28.73 4.96
N CYS A 349 -1.37 -28.77 4.01
CA CYS A 349 0.06 -28.97 4.30
C CYS A 349 0.86 -27.67 4.12
N VAL A 350 0.59 -26.67 4.96
CA VAL A 350 1.57 -25.61 5.25
C VAL A 350 1.71 -25.53 6.77
N HIS A 351 2.58 -26.38 7.30
CA HIS A 351 3.08 -26.24 8.66
C HIS A 351 4.18 -25.19 8.67
N PHE A 352 3.95 -24.07 9.36
CA PHE A 352 5.02 -23.15 9.71
C PHE A 352 5.86 -23.79 10.81
N ASN A 353 7.01 -24.35 10.45
CA ASN A 353 8.04 -24.71 11.42
C ASN A 353 8.71 -23.41 11.91
N ALA A 354 8.19 -22.84 12.99
CA ALA A 354 8.92 -21.86 13.79
C ALA A 354 9.84 -22.62 14.76
N THR A 355 11.03 -23.01 14.30
CA THR A 355 12.08 -23.47 15.20
C THR A 355 12.76 -22.25 15.83
N MET A 356 12.47 -22.00 17.10
CA MET A 356 13.28 -21.13 17.96
C MET A 356 14.65 -21.81 18.22
N PRO A 357 15.74 -21.05 18.42
CA PRO A 357 17.03 -21.63 18.78
C PRO A 357 16.96 -22.12 20.23
N GLY A 358 16.96 -23.44 20.43
CA GLY A 358 17.06 -24.06 21.76
C GLY A 358 15.91 -25.00 22.13
N ALA A 359 15.76 -26.11 21.41
CA ALA A 359 14.99 -27.26 21.88
C ALA A 359 15.62 -28.56 21.38
N LEU A 360 15.74 -29.52 22.30
CA LEU A 360 16.47 -30.78 22.18
C LEU A 360 15.95 -31.69 21.04
N LYS A 361 16.89 -32.36 20.36
CA LYS A 361 16.62 -33.42 19.37
C LYS A 361 15.88 -34.59 20.01
N ALA A 362 14.73 -34.96 19.47
CA ALA A 362 14.10 -36.27 19.64
C ALA A 362 14.11 -36.99 18.28
N GLY A 363 14.43 -38.28 18.31
CA GLY A 363 14.93 -39.07 17.18
C GLY A 363 13.93 -39.40 16.07
N ALA A 364 14.51 -39.81 14.93
CA ALA A 364 13.81 -40.32 13.76
C ALA A 364 13.27 -41.74 13.99
N PRO A 365 12.16 -42.12 13.34
CA PRO A 365 11.88 -43.51 12.99
C PRO A 365 12.22 -43.79 11.52
N GLU A 366 12.56 -45.05 11.26
CA GLU A 366 12.98 -45.67 9.99
C GLU A 366 12.02 -45.48 8.81
#